data_AF-A0AAN8LM26-F1
#
_entry.id   AF-A0AAN8LM26-F1
#
_cell.length_a   1.000
_cell.length_b   1.000
_cell.length_c   1.000
_cell.angle_alpha   90.00
_cell.angle_beta   90.00
_cell.angle_gamma   90.00
#
_symmetry.space_group_name_H-M   'P 1'
#
loop_
_entity.id
_entity.type
_entity.pdbx_description
1 polymer ?
#
loop_
_entity_poly.entity_id
_entity_poly.type
_entity_poly.pdbx_seq_one_letter_code
_entity_poly.pdbx_strand_id
1 'polypeptide(L)' 'MISASHDRTVKIWDRNTKKQVGVFVCSGPVLVLEVNPHCSSELECVDALCQLYFLSWRE' A
#
# COMPACT_ATOMS: atom_id res chain seq x y z
N MET A 1 1.70 -6.99 7.12
CA MET A 1 1.96 -7.36 5.70
C MET A 1 1.25 -6.35 4.84
N ILE A 2 1.83 -5.99 3.70
CA ILE A 2 1.26 -5.02 2.75
C ILE A 2 1.12 -5.74 1.41
N SER A 3 0.02 -5.49 0.70
CA SER A 3 -0.23 -6.06 -0.63
C SER A 3 -0.80 -5.01 -1.57
N ALA A 4 -0.38 -5.04 -2.83
CA ALA A 4 -0.92 -4.23 -3.93
C ALA A 4 -1.63 -5.11 -4.96
N SER A 5 -2.65 -4.57 -5.62
CA SER A 5 -3.50 -5.33 -6.54
C SER A 5 -3.91 -4.52 -7.78
N HIS A 6 -4.21 -5.25 -8.86
CA HIS A 6 -4.76 -4.68 -10.10
C HIS A 6 -6.20 -4.18 -9.94
N ASP A 7 -6.88 -4.55 -8.83
CA ASP A 7 -8.18 -3.98 -8.44
C ASP A 7 -8.09 -2.54 -7.91
N ARG A 8 -6.88 -1.95 -7.97
CA ARG A 8 -6.51 -0.59 -7.54
C ARG A 8 -6.30 -0.44 -6.04
N THR A 9 -6.27 -1.52 -5.28
CA THR A 9 -6.12 -1.45 -3.82
C THR A 9 -4.71 -1.72 -3.34
N VAL A 10 -4.29 -0.94 -2.35
CA VAL A 10 -3.18 -1.28 -1.43
C VAL A 10 -3.81 -1.62 -0.09
N LYS A 11 -3.52 -2.81 0.44
CA LYS A 11 -4.10 -3.32 1.69
C LYS A 11 -3.01 -3.53 2.73
N ILE A 12 -3.33 -3.17 3.98
CA ILE A 12 -2.49 -3.40 5.15
C ILE A 12 -3.14 -4.46 6.03
N TRP A 13 -2.32 -5.42 6.46
CA TRP A 13 -2.75 -6.60 7.20
C TRP A 13 -1.98 -6.73 8.51
N ASP A 14 -2.71 -6.91 9.61
CA ASP A 14 -2.14 -7.32 10.89
C ASP A 14 -1.80 -8.81 10.84
N ARG A 15 -0.53 -9.13 11.11
CA ARG A 15 -0.01 -10.50 11.02
C ARG A 15 -0.48 -11.38 12.18
N ASN A 16 -0.75 -10.81 13.34
CA ASN A 16 -1.18 -11.51 14.54
C ASN A 16 -2.68 -11.84 14.46
N THR A 17 -3.50 -10.84 14.15
CA THR A 17 -4.96 -11.00 14.10
C THR A 17 -5.49 -11.51 12.76
N LYS A 18 -4.65 -11.51 11.72
CA LYS A 18 -5.01 -11.84 10.32
C LYS A 18 -6.05 -10.91 9.71
N LYS A 19 -6.34 -9.76 10.34
CA LYS A 19 -7.34 -8.81 9.86
C LYS A 19 -6.71 -7.81 8.89
N GLN A 20 -7.51 -7.39 7.90
CA GLN A 20 -7.22 -6.17 7.15
C GLN A 20 -7.42 -4.99 8.09
N VAL A 21 -6.39 -4.17 8.26
CA VAL A 21 -6.41 -2.98 9.16
C VAL A 21 -6.40 -1.67 8.39
N GLY A 22 -6.11 -1.72 7.07
CA GLY A 22 -6.13 -0.54 6.22
C GLY A 22 -6.36 -0.88 4.76
N VAL A 23 -6.94 0.07 4.02
CA VAL A 23 -7.07 0.03 2.57
C VAL A 23 -6.89 1.42 2.00
N PHE A 24 -6.10 1.53 0.94
CA PHE A 24 -5.99 2.71 0.10
C PHE A 24 -6.38 2.32 -1.33
N VAL A 25 -7.04 3.24 -2.05
CA VAL A 25 -7.52 3.00 -3.41
C VAL A 25 -6.85 4.00 -4.34
N CYS A 26 -6.02 3.49 -5.25
CA CYS A 26 -5.39 4.29 -6.30
C CYS A 26 -6.40 4.61 -7.42
N SER A 27 -6.07 5.61 -8.23
CA SER A 27 -6.85 5.95 -9.42
C SER A 27 -6.86 4.84 -10.46
N GLY A 28 -5.73 4.13 -10.62
CA GLY A 28 -5.56 2.99 -11.53
C GLY A 28 -5.01 1.72 -10.88
N PRO A 29 -4.87 0.62 -11.66
CA PRO A 29 -4.24 -0.62 -11.20
C PRO A 29 -2.86 -0.36 -10.61
N VAL A 30 -2.54 -0.95 -9.45
CA VAL A 30 -1.24 -0.76 -8.80
C VAL A 30 -0.20 -1.63 -9.50
N LEU A 31 0.87 -1.01 -9.99
CA LEU A 31 1.93 -1.69 -10.75
C LEU A 31 3.21 -1.87 -9.95
N VAL A 32 3.52 -0.91 -9.08
CA VAL A 32 4.72 -0.91 -8.24
C VAL A 32 4.33 -0.58 -6.81
N LEU A 33 4.92 -1.29 -5.85
CA LEU A 33 4.77 -1.07 -4.42
C LEU A 33 6.14 -1.30 -3.77
N GLU A 34 6.66 -0.29 -3.09
CA GLU A 34 7.90 -0.36 -2.33
C GLU A 34 7.65 0.13 -0.91
N VAL A 35 8.25 -0.55 0.06
CA VAL A 35 8.18 -0.15 1.48
C VAL A 35 9.48 0.54 1.83
N ASN A 36 9.41 1.66 2.53
CA ASN A 36 10.61 2.38 2.94
C ASN A 36 11.47 1.46 3.85
N PRO A 37 12.72 1.13 3.44
CA PRO A 37 13.58 0.22 4.19
C PRO A 37 14.05 0.81 5.54
N HIS A 38 13.96 2.13 5.71
CA HIS A 38 14.32 2.83 6.95
C HIS A 38 13.10 3.10 7.85
N CYS A 39 11.89 3.12 7.30
CA CYS A 39 10.66 3.43 8.02
C CYS A 39 9.54 2.47 7.58
N SER A 40 9.31 1.40 8.36
CA SER A 40 8.31 0.37 8.01
C SER A 40 6.86 0.86 8.03
N SER A 41 6.60 2.07 8.53
CA SER A 41 5.30 2.75 8.53
C SER A 41 5.07 3.65 7.33
N GLU A 42 5.95 3.58 6.33
CA GLU A 42 5.91 4.37 5.10
C GLU A 42 6.09 3.46 3.88
N LEU A 43 5.42 3.82 2.79
CA LEU A 43 5.54 3.12 1.51
C LEU A 43 5.25 4.05 0.34
N GLU A 44 5.81 3.71 -0.81
CA GLU A 44 5.50 4.33 -2.09
C GLU A 44 4.82 3.34 -3.03
N CYS A 45 3.84 3.81 -3.79
CA CYS A 45 3.25 3.02 -4.86
C CYS A 45 2.93 3.85 -6.10
N VAL A 46 2.95 3.19 -7.26
CA VAL A 46 2.63 3.79 -8.56
C VAL A 46 1.53 3.01 -9.24
N ASP A 47 0.57 3.73 -9.82
CA ASP A 47 -0.51 3.15 -10.60
C ASP A 47 -0.28 3.22 -12.12
N ALA A 48 -1.11 2.52 -12.88
CA ALA A 48 -1.05 2.50 -14.35
C ALA A 48 -1.38 3.84 -15.04
N LEU A 49 -1.82 4.86 -14.28
CA LEU A 49 -2.04 6.22 -14.77
C LEU A 49 -0.85 7.13 -14.45
N CYS A 50 0.29 6.55 -14.05
CA CYS A 50 1.51 7.25 -13.65
C CYS A 50 1.33 8.17 -12.44
N GLN A 51 0.35 7.88 -11.56
CA GLN A 51 0.26 8.58 -10.29
C GLN A 51 1.15 7.91 -9.24
N LEU A 52 1.98 8.72 -8.57
CA LEU A 52 2.83 8.32 -7.46
C LEU A 52 2.17 8.72 -6.14
N TYR A 53 2.06 7.76 -5.23
CA TYR A 53 1.48 7.96 -3.91
C TYR A 53 2.52 7.69 -2.84
N PHE A 54 2.59 8.59 -1.86
CA PHE A 54 3.34 8.42 -0.62
C PHE A 54 2.33 8.15 0.49
N LEU A 55 2.41 6.97 1.10
CA LEU A 55 1.50 6.57 2.15
C LEU A 55 2.28 6.40 3.45
N SER A 56 1.74 6.96 4.52
CA SER A 56 2.25 6.77 5.88
C SER A 56 1.09 6.47 6.81
N TRP A 57 1.37 5.69 7.85
CA TRP A 57 0.40 5.43 8.91
C TRP A 57 1.05 5.59 10.28
N ARG A 58 0.21 5.80 11.29
CA ARG A 58 0.61 5.81 12.69
C ARG A 58 -0.04 4.60 13.37
N GLU A 59 0.70 3.98 14.27
CA GLU A 59 0.17 2.97 15.19
C GLU A 59 -0.83 3.57 16.18
#